data_AF-A0A7X3RQ60-F1
#
_entry.id   AF-A0A7X3RQ60-F1
#
_cell.length_a   1.000
_cell.length_b   1.000
_cell.length_c   1.000
_cell.angle_alpha   90.00
_cell.angle_beta   90.00
_cell.angle_gamma   90.00
#
_symmetry.space_group_name_H-M   'P 1'
#
loop_
_entity.id
_entity.type
_entity.pdbx_description
1 polymer ?
#
loop_
_entity_poly.entity_id
_entity_poly.type
_entity_poly.pdbx_seq_one_letter_code
_entity_poly.pdbx_strand_id
1 'polypeptide(L)'
;MPLSEEDENLLENTLNSVSLTNSTGYSQVDQIIQGVIGIFERIFPDRICSYYLVGSYANGTAISTSDLDIHPLFKGGYSKKERSKARQIGWLCDLMTPIELGISPKDDRQPVGYNGIFKLIGRLVYGEEVRDTFPIPSVDEYIRNCMNVINQKDIRDREVLIYPLDFPDPEGEFFGYDQREVYSLNGAQYPKGTKDLIALLYQIIIPIVAIETHSYVLGKSEAFQLYRNHINDAWADFLTDIWETCRTQWEYCIPEEAHAKQKLRSICEKALELENHYLLIYRDFWLKKLNDTSSLPQALFRFTDVIYPDDEVLNALKAFEHSNERWMHIANDTIERIECCRQDVTLCSEAKRE
;
A
#
# COMPACT_ATOMS: atom_id res chain seq x y z
N MET A 1 5.65 18.23 35.42
CA MET A 1 6.56 17.91 36.55
C MET A 1 7.91 17.59 35.95
N PRO A 2 9.01 18.21 36.40
CA PRO A 2 10.34 17.78 35.98
C PRO A 2 10.54 16.31 36.35
N LEU A 3 11.25 15.57 35.49
CA LEU A 3 11.65 14.20 35.78
C LEU A 3 12.62 14.19 36.97
N SER A 4 12.68 13.09 37.71
CA SER A 4 13.72 12.95 38.72
C SER A 4 15.09 12.79 38.04
N GLU A 5 16.17 13.18 38.71
CA GLU A 5 17.54 12.98 38.22
C GLU A 5 17.84 11.49 37.94
N GLU A 6 17.19 10.58 38.67
CA GLU A 6 17.25 9.14 38.38
C GLU A 6 16.54 8.77 37.07
N ASP A 7 15.37 9.36 36.79
CA ASP A 7 14.65 9.14 35.53
C ASP A 7 15.41 9.71 34.33
N GLU A 8 16.06 10.87 34.48
CA GLU A 8 16.90 11.48 33.45
C GLU A 8 18.14 10.62 33.15
N ASN A 9 18.86 10.17 34.18
CA ASN A 9 20.00 9.27 34.01
C ASN A 9 19.59 7.91 33.40
N LEU A 10 18.42 7.40 33.76
CA LEU A 10 17.90 6.16 33.18
C LEU A 10 17.53 6.36 31.69
N LEU A 11 16.95 7.50 31.34
CA LEU A 11 16.64 7.87 29.95
C LEU A 11 17.92 8.00 29.12
N GLU A 12 18.93 8.72 29.60
CA GLU A 12 20.20 8.87 28.90
C GLU A 12 20.91 7.52 28.71
N ASN A 13 20.98 6.68 29.74
CA ASN A 13 21.63 5.38 29.63
C ASN A 13 20.89 4.43 28.68
N THR A 14 19.55 4.48 28.66
CA THR A 14 18.75 3.63 27.77
C THR A 14 18.90 4.10 26.31
N LEU A 15 18.81 5.40 26.05
CA LEU A 15 18.95 5.96 24.71
C LEU A 15 20.36 5.75 24.14
N ASN A 16 21.40 5.84 24.98
CA ASN A 16 22.79 5.61 24.56
C ASN A 16 23.13 4.12 24.31
N SER A 17 22.24 3.19 24.65
CA SER A 17 22.50 1.75 24.55
C SER A 17 22.05 1.10 23.24
N VAL A 18 21.19 1.76 22.45
CA VAL A 18 20.67 1.17 21.21
C VAL A 18 21.69 1.37 20.08
N SER A 19 22.44 0.32 19.77
CA SER A 19 23.31 0.28 18.58
C SER A 19 22.62 -0.42 17.43
N LEU A 20 22.48 0.26 16.29
CA LEU A 20 21.86 -0.34 15.10
C LEU A 20 22.80 -1.37 14.46
N THR A 21 22.29 -2.57 14.18
CA THR A 21 23.00 -3.60 13.43
C THR A 21 23.28 -3.17 11.99
N ASN A 22 22.37 -2.39 11.41
CA ASN A 22 22.49 -1.84 10.07
C ASN A 22 22.06 -0.36 10.07
N SER A 23 22.99 0.52 9.71
CA SER A 23 22.70 1.94 9.46
C SER A 23 21.99 2.14 8.13
N THR A 24 21.12 3.15 8.07
CA THR A 24 20.50 3.65 6.83
C THR A 24 21.46 4.47 5.98
N GLY A 25 22.58 4.93 6.55
CA GLY A 25 23.48 5.92 5.95
C GLY A 25 23.06 7.38 6.23
N TYR A 26 21.91 7.60 6.86
CA TYR A 26 21.40 8.92 7.22
C TYR A 26 21.35 9.06 8.74
N SER A 27 22.28 9.83 9.32
CA SER A 27 22.44 9.94 10.78
C SER A 27 21.16 10.38 11.50
N GLN A 28 20.41 11.32 10.94
CA GLN A 28 19.13 11.76 11.49
C GLN A 28 18.07 10.66 11.51
N VAL A 29 18.03 9.82 10.47
CA VAL A 29 17.09 8.69 10.38
C VAL A 29 17.51 7.58 11.33
N ASP A 30 18.81 7.29 11.43
CA ASP A 30 19.34 6.33 12.41
C ASP A 30 18.99 6.75 13.85
N GLN A 31 19.09 8.04 14.18
CA GLN A 31 18.68 8.59 15.47
C GLN A 31 17.17 8.40 15.73
N ILE A 32 16.31 8.62 14.72
CA ILE A 32 14.88 8.35 14.83
C ILE A 32 14.64 6.86 15.11
N ILE A 33 15.29 5.96 14.36
CA ILE A 33 15.16 4.50 14.55
C ILE A 33 15.60 4.11 15.97
N GLN A 34 16.74 4.62 16.45
CA GLN A 34 17.23 4.36 17.81
C GLN A 34 16.24 4.84 18.87
N GLY A 35 15.66 6.04 18.70
CA GLY A 35 14.64 6.58 19.59
C GLY A 35 13.38 5.71 19.64
N VAL A 36 12.87 5.28 18.48
CA VAL A 36 11.72 4.37 18.37
C VAL A 36 12.01 3.04 19.08
N ILE A 37 13.17 2.43 18.82
CA ILE A 37 13.57 1.18 19.47
C ILE A 37 13.64 1.37 20.99
N GLY A 38 14.30 2.42 21.48
CA GLY A 38 14.40 2.70 22.91
C GLY A 38 13.04 2.84 23.60
N ILE A 39 12.09 3.53 22.95
CA ILE A 39 10.71 3.65 23.44
C ILE A 39 10.02 2.28 23.48
N PHE A 40 10.11 1.49 22.41
CA PHE A 40 9.45 0.18 22.35
C PHE A 40 10.04 -0.82 23.34
N GLU A 41 11.37 -0.91 23.46
CA GLU A 41 12.05 -1.77 24.45
C GLU A 41 11.68 -1.41 25.89
N ARG A 42 11.50 -0.11 26.17
CA ARG A 42 11.06 0.34 27.50
C ARG A 42 9.62 -0.06 27.79
N ILE A 43 8.74 0.02 26.79
CA ILE A 43 7.30 -0.21 26.95
C ILE A 43 6.94 -1.70 26.90
N PHE A 44 7.73 -2.50 26.17
CA PHE A 44 7.52 -3.91 25.90
C PHE A 44 8.78 -4.73 26.23
N PRO A 45 9.29 -4.69 27.48
CA PRO A 45 10.54 -5.35 27.84
C PRO A 45 10.48 -6.85 27.54
N ASP A 46 11.51 -7.36 26.86
CA ASP A 46 11.66 -8.78 26.45
C ASP A 46 10.54 -9.32 25.54
N ARG A 47 9.68 -8.45 25.01
CA ARG A 47 8.56 -8.84 24.13
C ARG A 47 8.88 -8.73 22.66
N ILE A 48 9.85 -7.90 22.26
CA ILE A 48 10.23 -7.71 20.87
C ILE A 48 11.54 -8.44 20.64
N CYS A 49 11.60 -9.31 19.63
CA CYS A 49 12.82 -10.04 19.30
C CYS A 49 13.72 -9.28 18.32
N SER A 50 13.12 -8.46 17.46
CA SER A 50 13.83 -7.80 16.39
C SER A 50 13.05 -6.62 15.81
N TYR A 51 13.77 -5.69 15.20
CA TYR A 51 13.21 -4.57 14.45
C TYR A 51 13.74 -4.64 13.03
N TYR A 52 12.83 -4.58 12.08
CA TYR A 52 13.16 -4.55 10.66
C TYR A 52 12.75 -3.23 10.04
N LEU A 53 13.60 -2.75 9.16
CA LEU A 53 13.31 -1.65 8.26
C LEU A 53 12.85 -2.22 6.91
N VAL A 54 11.88 -1.59 6.27
CA VAL A 54 11.47 -1.90 4.89
C VAL A 54 11.39 -0.63 4.06
N GLY A 55 11.06 -0.76 2.78
CA GLY A 55 10.87 0.38 1.90
C GLY A 55 12.18 1.04 1.50
N SER A 56 12.10 2.35 1.26
CA SER A 56 13.16 3.10 0.56
C SER A 56 14.45 3.25 1.37
N TYR A 57 14.37 3.36 2.69
CA TYR A 57 15.56 3.40 3.56
C TYR A 57 16.20 2.01 3.73
N ALA A 58 15.43 0.92 3.62
CA ALA A 58 15.99 -0.43 3.68
C ALA A 58 16.85 -0.76 2.46
N ASN A 59 16.40 -0.35 1.26
CA ASN A 59 17.04 -0.69 0.00
C ASN A 59 17.95 0.42 -0.58
N GLY A 60 18.15 1.52 0.15
CA GLY A 60 19.03 2.61 -0.27
C GLY A 60 18.48 3.47 -1.40
N THR A 61 17.17 3.49 -1.61
CA THR A 61 16.52 4.34 -2.63
C THR A 61 15.83 5.57 -2.04
N ALA A 62 15.93 5.81 -0.73
CA ALA A 62 15.27 6.94 -0.07
C ALA A 62 15.61 8.31 -0.69
N ILE A 63 14.61 9.18 -0.74
CA ILE A 63 14.72 10.60 -1.09
C ILE A 63 14.34 11.46 0.11
N SER A 64 14.43 12.79 0.00
CA SER A 64 14.23 13.69 1.15
C SER A 64 12.84 13.57 1.78
N THR A 65 11.83 13.17 0.99
CA THR A 65 10.41 13.05 1.37
C THR A 65 9.94 11.60 1.58
N SER A 66 10.89 10.65 1.63
CA SER A 66 10.60 9.26 1.93
C SER A 66 10.08 9.08 3.35
N ASP A 67 9.08 8.23 3.49
CA ASP A 67 8.59 7.71 4.77
C ASP A 67 9.55 6.67 5.38
N LEU A 68 9.45 6.50 6.69
CA LEU A 68 10.22 5.53 7.45
C LEU A 68 9.33 4.36 7.93
N ASP A 69 9.51 3.18 7.35
CA ASP A 69 8.71 1.98 7.69
C ASP A 69 9.46 1.03 8.64
N ILE A 70 9.06 0.99 9.91
CA ILE A 70 9.66 0.13 10.95
C ILE A 70 8.68 -0.97 11.38
N HIS A 71 9.19 -2.20 11.50
CA HIS A 71 8.43 -3.39 11.85
C HIS A 71 9.01 -4.05 13.11
N PRO A 72 8.54 -3.66 14.31
CA PRO A 72 8.84 -4.40 15.54
C PRO A 72 8.20 -5.78 15.49
N LEU A 73 8.98 -6.83 15.71
CA LEU A 73 8.52 -8.21 15.69
C LEU A 73 8.36 -8.74 17.12
N PHE A 74 7.14 -9.05 17.52
CA PHE A 74 6.85 -9.54 18.88
C PHE A 74 7.07 -11.05 18.99
N LYS A 75 7.76 -11.45 20.06
CA LYS A 75 8.07 -12.83 20.41
C LYS A 75 6.83 -13.60 20.86
N GLY A 76 6.57 -14.76 20.24
CA GLY A 76 5.42 -15.60 20.51
C GLY A 76 4.08 -14.95 20.16
N GLY A 77 4.09 -14.00 19.23
CA GLY A 77 2.96 -13.13 18.89
C GLY A 77 2.62 -12.08 19.94
N TYR A 78 1.55 -11.31 19.67
CA TYR A 78 1.09 -10.26 20.58
C TYR A 78 -0.43 -10.32 20.83
N SER A 79 -0.83 -9.98 22.04
CA SER A 79 -2.22 -9.85 22.46
C SER A 79 -2.92 -8.65 21.80
N LYS A 80 -4.26 -8.64 21.79
CA LYS A 80 -5.04 -7.47 21.33
C LYS A 80 -4.66 -6.18 22.08
N LYS A 81 -4.33 -6.29 23.37
CA LYS A 81 -3.90 -5.17 24.22
C LYS A 81 -2.52 -4.65 23.79
N GLU A 82 -1.55 -5.55 23.58
CA GLU A 82 -0.23 -5.17 23.05
C GLU A 82 -0.35 -4.53 21.67
N ARG A 83 -1.18 -5.09 20.76
CA ARG A 83 -1.44 -4.50 19.44
C ARG A 83 -1.95 -3.06 19.54
N SER A 84 -2.97 -2.84 20.36
CA SER A 84 -3.56 -1.52 20.54
C SER A 84 -2.55 -0.54 21.14
N LYS A 85 -1.78 -0.98 22.14
CA LYS A 85 -0.75 -0.17 22.77
C LYS A 85 0.36 0.17 21.79
N ALA A 86 0.87 -0.80 21.03
CA ALA A 86 1.93 -0.61 20.06
C ALA A 86 1.51 0.36 18.94
N ARG A 87 0.25 0.30 18.48
CA ARG A 87 -0.32 1.28 17.54
C ARG A 87 -0.36 2.69 18.12
N GLN A 88 -0.80 2.84 19.37
CA GLN A 88 -0.81 4.16 20.05
C GLN A 88 0.59 4.73 20.18
N ILE A 89 1.57 3.91 20.56
CA ILE A 89 2.97 4.34 20.63
C ILE A 89 3.52 4.68 19.25
N GLY A 90 3.18 3.90 18.22
CA GLY A 90 3.56 4.21 16.84
C GLY A 90 3.07 5.58 16.39
N TRP A 91 1.80 5.88 16.63
CA TRP A 91 1.21 7.19 16.35
C TRP A 91 1.89 8.34 17.14
N LEU A 92 2.21 8.11 18.42
CA LEU A 92 2.95 9.11 19.20
C LEU A 92 4.36 9.34 18.66
N CYS A 93 5.05 8.28 18.21
CA CYS A 93 6.37 8.42 17.60
C CYS A 93 6.31 9.22 16.30
N ASP A 94 5.31 8.97 15.46
CA ASP A 94 5.07 9.69 14.21
C ASP A 94 4.88 11.19 14.43
N LEU A 95 4.11 11.58 15.45
CA LEU A 95 3.97 12.99 15.83
C LEU A 95 5.27 13.67 16.32
N MET A 96 6.27 12.89 16.72
CA MET A 96 7.54 13.41 17.23
C MET A 96 8.64 13.45 16.17
N THR A 97 8.39 12.93 14.97
CA THR A 97 9.38 12.88 13.90
C THR A 97 9.11 13.92 12.82
N PRO A 98 10.16 14.49 12.19
CA PRO A 98 9.99 15.44 11.08
C PRO A 98 9.58 14.78 9.77
N ILE A 99 9.61 13.44 9.71
CA ILE A 99 9.19 12.63 8.57
C ILE A 99 8.05 11.73 8.99
N GLU A 100 7.29 11.29 7.99
CA GLU A 100 6.24 10.28 8.16
C GLU A 100 6.84 8.94 8.62
N LEU A 101 6.29 8.40 9.70
CA LEU A 101 6.78 7.19 10.36
C LEU A 101 5.70 6.10 10.39
N GLY A 102 5.87 5.10 9.52
CA GLY A 102 5.05 3.91 9.50
C GLY A 102 5.56 2.84 10.47
N ILE A 103 4.97 2.73 11.66
CA ILE A 103 5.26 1.61 12.58
C ILE A 103 4.18 0.52 12.46
N SER A 104 4.56 -0.67 12.01
CA SER A 104 3.64 -1.81 11.83
C SER A 104 4.12 -3.03 12.63
N PRO A 105 3.68 -3.20 13.89
CA PRO A 105 4.05 -4.36 14.70
C PRO A 105 3.62 -5.68 14.07
N LYS A 106 4.54 -6.64 14.01
CA LYS A 106 4.35 -7.99 13.44
C LYS A 106 4.41 -9.07 14.51
N ASP A 107 3.79 -10.20 14.19
CA ASP A 107 3.82 -11.43 14.98
C ASP A 107 4.94 -12.34 14.42
N ASP A 108 5.82 -12.85 15.27
CA ASP A 108 6.90 -13.76 14.87
C ASP A 108 6.42 -15.14 14.39
N ARG A 109 5.17 -15.52 14.67
CA ARG A 109 4.58 -16.78 14.19
C ARG A 109 4.07 -16.66 12.77
N GLN A 110 3.53 -15.49 12.44
CA GLN A 110 2.95 -15.19 11.13
C GLN A 110 3.07 -13.68 10.88
N PRO A 111 4.20 -13.22 10.33
CA PRO A 111 4.34 -11.82 9.94
C PRO A 111 3.49 -11.58 8.68
N VAL A 112 2.17 -11.46 8.86
CA VAL A 112 1.25 -11.11 7.79
C VAL A 112 1.49 -9.64 7.43
N GLY A 113 1.91 -9.41 6.19
CA GLY A 113 2.23 -8.08 5.65
C GLY A 113 3.01 -8.21 4.34
N TYR A 114 2.99 -7.15 3.53
CA TYR A 114 3.69 -7.10 2.24
C TYR A 114 3.43 -8.33 1.37
N ASN A 115 2.17 -8.79 1.28
CA ASN A 115 1.80 -9.96 0.48
C ASN A 115 2.64 -11.23 0.77
N GLY A 116 3.22 -11.33 1.98
CA GLY A 116 4.06 -12.46 2.42
C GLY A 116 5.54 -12.36 2.06
N ILE A 117 5.99 -11.29 1.38
CA ILE A 117 7.40 -11.13 0.97
C ILE A 117 8.26 -10.39 2.00
N PHE A 118 7.77 -10.20 3.24
CA PHE A 118 8.51 -9.52 4.32
C PHE A 118 9.91 -10.12 4.53
N LYS A 119 10.05 -11.45 4.44
CA LYS A 119 11.33 -12.15 4.51
C LYS A 119 12.36 -11.62 3.51
N LEU A 120 11.92 -11.27 2.31
CA LEU A 120 12.77 -10.85 1.19
C LEU A 120 13.15 -9.36 1.27
N ILE A 121 12.33 -8.52 1.88
CA ILE A 121 12.49 -7.06 1.84
C ILE A 121 12.93 -6.43 3.17
N GLY A 122 12.78 -7.16 4.29
CA GLY A 122 13.15 -6.67 5.61
C GLY A 122 14.67 -6.54 5.77
N ARG A 123 15.12 -5.43 6.36
CA ARG A 123 16.51 -5.23 6.77
C ARG A 123 16.58 -5.15 8.29
N LEU A 124 17.26 -6.08 8.93
CA LEU A 124 17.41 -6.10 10.39
C LEU A 124 18.15 -4.84 10.85
N VAL A 125 17.54 -4.03 11.73
CA VAL A 125 18.20 -2.86 12.30
C VAL A 125 18.55 -3.02 13.78
N TYR A 126 17.87 -3.93 14.51
CA TYR A 126 18.18 -4.24 15.91
C TYR A 126 17.58 -5.59 16.33
N GLY A 127 18.23 -6.30 17.26
CA GLY A 127 17.78 -7.59 17.80
C GLY A 127 18.32 -8.82 17.05
N GLU A 128 17.57 -9.91 17.07
CA GLU A 128 17.97 -11.20 16.47
C GLU A 128 17.48 -11.36 15.03
N GLU A 129 18.29 -11.89 14.12
CA GLU A 129 17.82 -12.24 12.77
C GLU A 129 16.98 -13.51 12.81
N VAL A 130 15.67 -13.37 12.57
CA VAL A 130 14.71 -14.48 12.59
C VAL A 130 13.97 -14.65 11.26
N ARG A 131 14.22 -13.84 10.23
CA ARG A 131 13.47 -13.93 8.95
C ARG A 131 13.57 -15.27 8.26
N ASP A 132 14.67 -15.99 8.45
CA ASP A 132 14.85 -17.29 7.82
C ASP A 132 13.79 -18.32 8.25
N THR A 133 13.13 -18.12 9.38
CA THR A 133 12.05 -18.99 9.86
C THR A 133 10.70 -18.73 9.18
N PHE A 134 10.53 -17.63 8.44
CA PHE A 134 9.26 -17.32 7.79
C PHE A 134 9.10 -18.07 6.46
N PRO A 135 7.88 -18.59 6.18
CA PRO A 135 7.58 -19.12 4.86
C PRO A 135 7.55 -17.97 3.85
N ILE A 136 7.98 -18.25 2.62
CA ILE A 136 7.73 -17.40 1.46
C ILE A 136 6.49 -18.00 0.79
N PRO A 137 5.44 -17.21 0.51
CA PRO A 137 4.26 -17.70 -0.22
C PRO A 137 4.68 -18.22 -1.59
N SER A 138 3.88 -19.07 -2.25
CA SER A 138 4.15 -19.35 -3.65
C SER A 138 3.96 -18.09 -4.50
N VAL A 139 4.56 -18.04 -5.69
CA VAL A 139 4.36 -16.92 -6.62
C VAL A 139 2.87 -16.74 -6.94
N ASP A 140 2.11 -17.82 -7.14
CA ASP A 140 0.66 -17.74 -7.38
C ASP A 140 -0.10 -17.13 -6.20
N GLU A 141 0.28 -17.47 -4.97
CA GLU A 141 -0.30 -16.87 -3.77
C GLU A 141 0.06 -15.40 -3.65
N TYR A 142 1.32 -15.05 -3.93
CA TYR A 142 1.78 -13.66 -3.99
C TYR A 142 1.00 -12.85 -5.02
N ILE A 143 0.84 -13.34 -6.25
CA ILE A 143 0.03 -12.71 -7.31
C ILE A 143 -1.40 -12.48 -6.80
N ARG A 144 -2.06 -13.50 -6.23
CA ARG A 144 -3.42 -13.35 -5.66
C ARG A 144 -3.50 -12.27 -4.59
N ASN A 145 -2.47 -12.15 -3.75
CA ASN A 145 -2.40 -11.13 -2.71
C ASN A 145 -2.18 -9.72 -3.28
N CYS A 146 -1.42 -9.59 -4.37
CA CYS A 146 -1.20 -8.34 -5.09
C CYS A 146 -2.44 -7.84 -5.83
N MET A 147 -3.33 -8.73 -6.27
CA MET A 147 -4.59 -8.38 -6.96
C MET A 147 -5.61 -7.78 -5.97
N ASN A 148 -5.49 -6.48 -5.70
CA ASN A 148 -6.42 -5.71 -4.86
C ASN A 148 -6.64 -4.30 -5.42
N VAL A 149 -7.59 -3.56 -4.83
CA VAL A 149 -8.00 -2.21 -5.26
C VAL A 149 -8.05 -1.22 -4.08
N ILE A 150 -7.21 -1.43 -3.07
CA ILE A 150 -7.29 -0.68 -1.80
C ILE A 150 -7.03 0.81 -2.04
N ASN A 151 -5.98 1.18 -2.77
CA ASN A 151 -5.69 2.59 -2.98
C ASN A 151 -6.74 3.30 -3.87
N GLN A 152 -7.33 2.60 -4.84
CA GLN A 152 -8.43 3.13 -5.65
C GLN A 152 -9.65 3.49 -4.79
N LYS A 153 -9.92 2.68 -3.74
CA LYS A 153 -10.99 2.89 -2.76
C LYS A 153 -10.66 4.04 -1.81
N ASP A 154 -9.46 4.01 -1.22
CA ASP A 154 -9.02 4.98 -0.22
C ASP A 154 -9.00 6.40 -0.79
N ILE A 155 -8.45 6.60 -2.00
CA ILE A 155 -8.36 7.93 -2.62
C ILE A 155 -9.72 8.52 -3.01
N ARG A 156 -10.75 7.66 -3.15
CA ARG A 156 -12.12 8.06 -3.49
C ARG A 156 -13.04 8.10 -2.27
N ASP A 157 -12.54 7.74 -1.08
CA ASP A 157 -13.32 7.52 0.13
C ASP A 157 -14.55 6.61 -0.13
N ARG A 158 -14.32 5.46 -0.78
CA ARG A 158 -15.38 4.50 -1.15
C ARG A 158 -15.12 3.11 -0.60
N GLU A 159 -16.14 2.51 0.01
CA GLU A 159 -16.10 1.09 0.39
C GLU A 159 -16.27 0.14 -0.81
N VAL A 160 -16.87 0.59 -1.90
CA VAL A 160 -17.13 -0.20 -3.11
C VAL A 160 -16.92 0.68 -4.33
N LEU A 161 -16.20 0.16 -5.33
CA LEU A 161 -15.99 0.83 -6.61
C LEU A 161 -17.00 0.37 -7.65
N ILE A 162 -17.28 1.23 -8.64
CA ILE A 162 -18.11 0.89 -9.81
C ILE A 162 -17.24 1.14 -11.04
N TYR A 163 -17.13 0.13 -11.91
CA TYR A 163 -16.40 0.22 -13.17
C TYR A 163 -17.31 0.77 -14.30
N PRO A 164 -16.83 1.69 -15.17
CA PRO A 164 -15.53 2.34 -15.13
C PRO A 164 -15.45 3.40 -14.01
N LEU A 165 -14.24 3.61 -13.49
CA LEU A 165 -13.97 4.66 -12.52
C LEU A 165 -14.04 6.04 -13.17
N ASP A 166 -14.45 7.01 -12.37
CA ASP A 166 -14.26 8.44 -12.61
C ASP A 166 -13.10 8.98 -11.73
N PHE A 167 -12.77 10.25 -11.92
CA PHE A 167 -11.81 10.97 -11.09
C PHE A 167 -12.20 10.94 -9.60
N PRO A 168 -11.22 10.86 -8.68
CA PRO A 168 -11.49 10.96 -7.24
C PRO A 168 -12.21 12.25 -6.83
N ASP A 169 -11.78 13.39 -7.37
CA ASP A 169 -12.44 14.68 -7.23
C ASP A 169 -12.42 15.40 -8.59
N PRO A 170 -13.47 15.31 -9.42
CA PRO A 170 -13.50 15.90 -10.76
C PRO A 170 -13.25 17.42 -10.79
N GLU A 171 -13.55 18.13 -9.71
CA GLU A 171 -13.39 19.59 -9.62
C GLU A 171 -12.00 20.01 -9.12
N GLY A 172 -11.19 19.07 -8.63
CA GLY A 172 -9.84 19.31 -8.15
C GLY A 172 -8.85 19.71 -9.26
N GLU A 173 -7.90 20.59 -8.95
CA GLU A 173 -6.83 21.02 -9.88
C GLU A 173 -6.07 19.81 -10.47
N PHE A 174 -5.90 18.75 -9.67
CA PHE A 174 -5.27 17.49 -10.06
C PHE A 174 -6.20 16.29 -9.80
N PHE A 175 -7.50 16.52 -9.94
CA PHE A 175 -8.54 15.49 -9.88
C PHE A 175 -8.61 14.67 -8.56
N GLY A 176 -8.08 15.22 -7.46
CA GLY A 176 -8.04 14.53 -6.17
C GLY A 176 -6.84 13.59 -5.96
N TYR A 177 -5.89 13.53 -6.89
CA TYR A 177 -4.68 12.70 -6.74
C TYR A 177 -3.59 13.34 -5.85
N ASP A 178 -3.82 14.57 -5.39
CA ASP A 178 -2.84 15.46 -4.75
C ASP A 178 -3.07 15.65 -3.24
N GLN A 179 -3.93 14.84 -2.60
CA GLN A 179 -4.48 15.17 -1.28
C GLN A 179 -3.55 14.83 -0.10
N ARG A 180 -2.52 14.01 -0.30
CA ARG A 180 -1.63 13.58 0.78
C ARG A 180 -0.59 14.63 1.11
N GLU A 181 -0.47 14.94 2.40
CA GLU A 181 0.61 15.77 2.91
C GLU A 181 1.98 15.12 2.68
N VAL A 182 2.99 15.95 2.43
CA VAL A 182 4.37 15.50 2.21
C VAL A 182 5.27 16.13 3.26
N TYR A 183 6.03 15.28 3.94
CA TYR A 183 6.99 15.67 4.96
C TYR A 183 8.39 15.37 4.45
N SER A 184 9.32 16.31 4.58
CA SER A 184 10.72 16.12 4.23
C SER A 184 11.61 16.04 5.48
N LEU A 185 12.77 15.40 5.31
CA LEU A 185 13.73 15.17 6.40
C LEU A 185 14.23 16.46 7.08
N ASN A 186 14.21 17.58 6.37
CA ASN A 186 14.55 18.90 6.91
C ASN A 186 13.38 19.57 7.70
N GLY A 187 12.26 18.87 7.88
CA GLY A 187 11.08 19.35 8.60
C GLY A 187 10.13 20.24 7.78
N ALA A 188 10.33 20.36 6.46
CA ALA A 188 9.34 21.03 5.63
C ALA A 188 8.09 20.16 5.47
N GLN A 189 6.93 20.81 5.53
CA GLN A 189 5.63 20.18 5.37
C GLN A 189 4.91 20.85 4.20
N TYR A 190 4.46 20.02 3.26
CA TYR A 190 3.64 20.44 2.14
C TYR A 190 2.24 19.88 2.34
N PRO A 191 1.18 20.71 2.26
CA PRO A 191 -0.18 20.27 2.56
C PRO A 191 -0.74 19.28 1.51
N LYS A 192 -0.07 19.16 0.36
CA LYS A 192 -0.52 18.40 -0.80
C LYS A 192 0.67 17.80 -1.54
N GLY A 193 0.45 16.66 -2.21
CA GLY A 193 1.49 15.95 -2.93
C GLY A 193 1.00 14.70 -3.64
N THR A 194 1.89 14.13 -4.45
CA THR A 194 1.62 13.02 -5.38
C THR A 194 1.94 11.64 -4.78
N LYS A 195 2.13 11.54 -3.46
CA LYS A 195 2.47 10.27 -2.79
C LYS A 195 1.41 9.20 -3.04
N ASP A 196 0.13 9.54 -2.91
CA ASP A 196 -0.96 8.57 -3.11
C ASP A 196 -1.13 8.19 -4.57
N LEU A 197 -0.90 9.12 -5.50
CA LEU A 197 -0.83 8.80 -6.94
C LEU A 197 0.26 7.75 -7.23
N ILE A 198 1.48 7.95 -6.73
CA ILE A 198 2.56 6.99 -6.93
C ILE A 198 2.27 5.65 -6.21
N ALA A 199 1.70 5.69 -5.01
CA ALA A 199 1.31 4.48 -4.29
C ALA A 199 0.24 3.68 -5.04
N LEU A 200 -0.78 4.36 -5.59
CA LEU A 200 -1.82 3.80 -6.44
C LEU A 200 -1.22 3.12 -7.68
N LEU A 201 -0.38 3.83 -8.44
CA LEU A 201 0.23 3.25 -9.64
C LEU A 201 1.14 2.07 -9.32
N TYR A 202 1.89 2.13 -8.21
CA TYR A 202 2.65 0.99 -7.74
C TYR A 202 1.77 -0.23 -7.47
N GLN A 203 0.61 -0.05 -6.83
CA GLN A 203 -0.34 -1.16 -6.59
C GLN A 203 -0.94 -1.74 -7.87
N ILE A 204 -1.04 -0.95 -8.94
CA ILE A 204 -1.43 -1.43 -10.28
C ILE A 204 -0.30 -2.23 -10.93
N ILE A 205 0.92 -1.71 -10.89
CA ILE A 205 2.06 -2.28 -11.61
C ILE A 205 2.49 -3.63 -11.04
N ILE A 206 2.55 -3.78 -9.71
CA ILE A 206 3.02 -5.01 -9.06
C ILE A 206 2.30 -6.27 -9.58
N PRO A 207 0.96 -6.37 -9.51
CA PRO A 207 0.28 -7.57 -9.95
C PRO A 207 0.49 -7.84 -11.44
N ILE A 208 0.49 -6.80 -12.29
CA ILE A 208 0.70 -6.96 -13.73
C ILE A 208 2.09 -7.55 -14.00
N VAL A 209 3.14 -6.97 -13.41
CA VAL A 209 4.51 -7.48 -13.52
C VAL A 209 4.62 -8.88 -12.96
N ALA A 210 4.03 -9.16 -11.80
CA ALA A 210 4.10 -10.47 -11.16
C ALA A 210 3.42 -11.56 -12.00
N ILE A 211 2.27 -11.24 -12.63
CA ILE A 211 1.57 -12.13 -13.56
C ILE A 211 2.44 -12.41 -14.79
N GLU A 212 2.99 -11.38 -15.42
CA GLU A 212 3.74 -11.54 -16.66
C GLU A 212 5.05 -12.31 -16.42
N THR A 213 5.78 -11.93 -15.38
CA THR A 213 7.12 -12.47 -15.09
C THR A 213 7.11 -13.74 -14.23
N HIS A 214 5.95 -14.12 -13.66
CA HIS A 214 5.83 -15.19 -12.68
C HIS A 214 6.90 -15.09 -11.57
N SER A 215 7.12 -13.86 -11.08
CA SER A 215 8.19 -13.54 -10.12
C SER A 215 7.71 -12.58 -9.03
N TYR A 216 8.43 -12.53 -7.90
CA TYR A 216 8.19 -11.53 -6.86
C TYR A 216 8.65 -10.14 -7.31
N VAL A 217 7.97 -9.10 -6.83
CA VAL A 217 8.37 -7.70 -7.01
C VAL A 217 8.67 -7.14 -5.62
N LEU A 218 9.92 -6.82 -5.34
CA LEU A 218 10.42 -6.58 -3.99
C LEU A 218 10.40 -5.10 -3.60
N GLY A 219 10.13 -4.19 -4.54
CA GLY A 219 9.96 -2.78 -4.20
C GLY A 219 9.39 -1.90 -5.30
N LYS A 220 9.07 -0.66 -4.91
CA LYS A 220 8.51 0.36 -5.80
C LYS A 220 9.39 0.60 -7.03
N SER A 221 10.67 0.97 -6.84
CA SER A 221 11.56 1.24 -7.99
C SER A 221 11.74 0.06 -8.92
N GLU A 222 11.79 -1.16 -8.36
CA GLU A 222 11.94 -2.38 -9.14
C GLU A 222 10.69 -2.65 -9.99
N ALA A 223 9.49 -2.43 -9.45
CA ALA A 223 8.23 -2.63 -10.18
C ALA A 223 8.18 -1.82 -11.49
N PHE A 224 8.54 -0.54 -11.44
CA PHE A 224 8.57 0.33 -12.62
C PHE A 224 9.62 -0.12 -13.65
N GLN A 225 10.81 -0.52 -13.18
CA GLN A 225 11.88 -1.03 -14.05
C GLN A 225 11.48 -2.35 -14.71
N LEU A 226 10.93 -3.30 -13.95
CA LEU A 226 10.48 -4.59 -14.45
C LEU A 226 9.34 -4.41 -15.46
N TYR A 227 8.41 -3.48 -15.23
CA TYR A 227 7.35 -3.17 -16.20
C TYR A 227 7.94 -2.73 -17.55
N ARG A 228 8.89 -1.79 -17.53
CA ARG A 228 9.57 -1.33 -18.74
C ARG A 228 10.36 -2.45 -19.44
N ASN A 229 11.01 -3.32 -18.67
CA ASN A 229 11.88 -4.35 -19.22
C ASN A 229 11.11 -5.57 -19.77
N HIS A 230 9.99 -5.94 -19.16
CA HIS A 230 9.27 -7.18 -19.46
C HIS A 230 7.95 -6.99 -20.19
N ILE A 231 7.21 -5.91 -19.93
CA ILE A 231 5.89 -5.66 -20.55
C ILE A 231 6.05 -4.68 -21.71
N ASN A 232 6.68 -3.53 -21.46
CA ASN A 232 7.02 -2.51 -22.47
C ASN A 232 5.89 -2.16 -23.46
N ASP A 233 4.66 -2.03 -22.97
CA ASP A 233 3.50 -1.69 -23.80
C ASP A 233 3.30 -0.14 -23.90
N ALA A 234 2.10 0.27 -24.30
CA ALA A 234 1.75 1.69 -24.44
C ALA A 234 1.85 2.50 -23.13
N TRP A 235 1.87 1.86 -21.96
CA TRP A 235 1.96 2.52 -20.66
C TRP A 235 3.40 2.71 -20.16
N ALA A 236 4.37 2.00 -20.75
CA ALA A 236 5.73 1.95 -20.21
C ALA A 236 6.43 3.32 -20.17
N ASP A 237 6.25 4.16 -21.20
CA ASP A 237 6.79 5.53 -21.23
C ASP A 237 6.09 6.42 -20.19
N PHE A 238 4.77 6.29 -20.04
CA PHE A 238 4.01 7.05 -19.03
C PHE A 238 4.45 6.70 -17.60
N LEU A 239 4.59 5.40 -17.30
CA LEU A 239 5.02 4.92 -15.99
C LEU A 239 6.45 5.34 -15.66
N THR A 240 7.32 5.36 -16.66
CA THR A 240 8.70 5.87 -16.50
C THR A 240 8.68 7.37 -16.21
N ASP A 241 7.95 8.15 -17.02
CA ASP A 241 7.88 9.61 -16.88
C ASP A 241 7.28 10.04 -15.53
N ILE A 242 6.22 9.37 -15.04
CA ILE A 242 5.64 9.70 -13.74
C ILE A 242 6.59 9.36 -12.59
N TRP A 243 7.29 8.23 -12.65
CA TRP A 243 8.27 7.86 -11.63
C TRP A 243 9.43 8.85 -11.59
N GLU A 244 9.97 9.22 -12.75
CA GLU A 244 11.04 10.21 -12.82
C GLU A 244 10.57 11.61 -12.41
N THR A 245 9.40 12.03 -12.88
CA THR A 245 8.90 13.39 -12.64
C THR A 245 8.38 13.56 -11.22
N CYS A 246 7.34 12.82 -10.83
CA CYS A 246 6.67 13.04 -9.55
C CYS A 246 7.55 12.66 -8.37
N ARG A 247 8.27 11.53 -8.45
CA ARG A 247 9.10 11.08 -7.34
C ARG A 247 10.51 11.68 -7.37
N THR A 248 11.21 11.65 -8.50
CA THR A 248 12.63 12.03 -8.50
C THR A 248 12.83 13.54 -8.67
N GLN A 249 12.10 14.18 -9.60
CA GLN A 249 12.27 15.62 -9.85
C GLN A 249 11.49 16.48 -8.85
N TRP A 250 10.27 16.10 -8.51
CA TRP A 250 9.42 16.88 -7.61
C TRP A 250 9.42 16.37 -6.16
N GLU A 251 10.06 15.24 -5.87
CA GLU A 251 10.09 14.63 -4.52
C GLU A 251 8.70 14.50 -3.89
N TYR A 252 7.72 14.13 -4.71
CA TYR A 252 6.29 14.06 -4.43
C TYR A 252 5.56 15.40 -4.23
N CYS A 253 6.25 16.54 -4.22
CA CYS A 253 5.61 17.85 -4.08
C CYS A 253 4.81 18.24 -5.32
N ILE A 254 3.83 19.13 -5.14
CA ILE A 254 3.13 19.77 -6.26
C ILE A 254 4.03 20.89 -6.81
N PRO A 255 4.33 20.92 -8.13
CA PRO A 255 5.19 21.95 -8.69
C PRO A 255 4.49 23.32 -8.70
N GLU A 256 5.26 24.40 -8.54
CA GLU A 256 4.74 25.77 -8.56
C GLU A 256 4.57 26.32 -9.99
N GLU A 257 5.46 25.93 -10.91
CA GLU A 257 5.47 26.44 -12.28
C GLU A 257 4.24 25.98 -13.09
N ALA A 258 3.60 26.91 -13.80
CA ALA A 258 2.40 26.63 -14.59
C ALA A 258 2.58 25.49 -15.61
N HIS A 259 3.73 25.41 -16.27
CA HIS A 259 4.04 24.33 -17.22
C HIS A 259 4.08 22.96 -16.52
N ALA A 260 4.71 22.90 -15.33
CA ALA A 260 4.86 21.68 -14.57
C ALA A 260 3.53 21.25 -13.95
N LYS A 261 2.69 22.20 -13.50
CA LYS A 261 1.30 21.94 -13.10
C LYS A 261 0.48 21.35 -14.24
N GLN A 262 0.59 21.92 -15.45
CA GLN A 262 -0.10 21.37 -16.62
C GLN A 262 0.38 19.93 -16.93
N LYS A 263 1.68 19.65 -16.78
CA LYS A 263 2.22 18.29 -16.89
C LYS A 263 1.60 17.36 -15.84
N LEU A 264 1.56 17.77 -14.57
CA LEU A 264 0.94 16.97 -13.49
C LEU A 264 -0.54 16.70 -13.78
N ARG A 265 -1.29 17.70 -14.24
CA ARG A 265 -2.70 17.50 -14.62
C ARG A 265 -2.86 16.46 -15.72
N SER A 266 -2.02 16.50 -16.77
CA SER A 266 -2.03 15.50 -17.84
C SER A 266 -1.64 14.10 -17.34
N ILE A 267 -0.72 14.02 -16.38
CA ILE A 267 -0.39 12.76 -15.69
C ILE A 267 -1.61 12.19 -14.97
N CYS A 268 -2.36 13.02 -14.24
CA CYS A 268 -3.56 12.62 -13.52
C CYS A 268 -4.68 12.14 -14.45
N GLU A 269 -4.83 12.74 -15.64
CA GLU A 269 -5.77 12.27 -16.67
C GLU A 269 -5.41 10.85 -17.12
N LYS A 270 -4.14 10.63 -17.48
CA LYS A 270 -3.66 9.30 -17.90
C LYS A 270 -3.69 8.26 -16.78
N ALA A 271 -3.53 8.68 -15.53
CA ALA A 271 -3.63 7.77 -14.38
C ALA A 271 -5.03 7.13 -14.30
N LEU A 272 -6.10 7.90 -14.55
CA LEU A 272 -7.46 7.35 -14.58
C LEU A 272 -7.64 6.32 -15.71
N GLU A 273 -7.08 6.58 -16.89
CA GLU A 273 -7.12 5.61 -17.99
C GLU A 273 -6.40 4.31 -17.62
N LEU A 274 -5.23 4.40 -16.99
CA LEU A 274 -4.46 3.25 -16.51
C LEU A 274 -5.19 2.50 -15.38
N GLU A 275 -5.84 3.18 -14.45
CA GLU A 275 -6.68 2.55 -13.42
C GLU A 275 -7.80 1.71 -14.06
N ASN A 276 -8.52 2.27 -15.03
CA ASN A 276 -9.58 1.55 -15.73
C ASN A 276 -9.04 0.37 -16.54
N HIS A 277 -7.87 0.53 -17.18
CA HIS A 277 -7.18 -0.58 -17.84
C HIS A 277 -6.83 -1.70 -16.84
N TYR A 278 -6.29 -1.35 -15.66
CA TYR A 278 -6.02 -2.32 -14.61
C TYR A 278 -7.28 -3.02 -14.11
N LEU A 279 -8.40 -2.32 -13.96
CA LEU A 279 -9.64 -2.94 -13.52
C LEU A 279 -10.18 -3.98 -14.50
N LEU A 280 -9.87 -3.88 -15.79
CA LEU A 280 -10.16 -4.95 -16.75
C LEU A 280 -9.27 -6.18 -16.50
N ILE A 281 -7.97 -5.99 -16.29
CA ILE A 281 -7.04 -7.08 -15.92
C ILE A 281 -7.50 -7.75 -14.60
N TYR A 282 -7.91 -6.94 -13.62
CA TYR A 282 -8.45 -7.39 -12.35
C TYR A 282 -9.71 -8.24 -12.51
N ARG A 283 -10.68 -7.76 -13.29
CA ARG A 283 -11.91 -8.49 -13.62
C ARG A 283 -11.58 -9.85 -14.24
N ASP A 284 -10.78 -9.85 -15.29
CA ASP A 284 -10.47 -11.06 -16.07
C ASP A 284 -9.68 -12.08 -15.23
N PHE A 285 -8.78 -11.60 -14.36
CA PHE A 285 -8.07 -12.45 -13.41
C PHE A 285 -9.06 -13.16 -12.46
N TRP A 286 -9.96 -12.42 -11.82
CA TRP A 286 -10.87 -13.01 -10.83
C TRP A 286 -11.97 -13.87 -11.47
N LEU A 287 -12.44 -13.54 -12.67
CA LEU A 287 -13.32 -14.41 -13.46
C LEU A 287 -12.69 -15.79 -13.69
N LYS A 288 -11.40 -15.84 -14.07
CA LYS A 288 -10.68 -17.11 -14.21
C LYS A 288 -10.59 -17.88 -12.89
N LYS A 289 -10.45 -17.18 -11.76
CA LYS A 289 -10.34 -17.78 -10.42
C LYS A 289 -11.66 -18.26 -9.84
N LEU A 290 -12.82 -17.89 -10.39
CA LEU A 290 -14.11 -18.46 -9.98
C LEU A 290 -14.19 -19.98 -10.25
N ASN A 291 -13.46 -20.48 -11.24
CA ASN A 291 -13.42 -21.92 -11.56
C ASN A 291 -12.42 -22.72 -10.70
N ASP A 292 -11.62 -22.06 -9.87
CA ASP A 292 -10.65 -22.68 -8.99
C ASP A 292 -11.21 -22.76 -7.56
N THR A 293 -11.53 -23.97 -7.10
CA THR A 293 -12.12 -24.19 -5.77
C THR A 293 -11.27 -23.62 -4.63
N SER A 294 -9.94 -23.57 -4.79
CA SER A 294 -9.03 -23.03 -3.77
C SER A 294 -9.05 -21.50 -3.71
N SER A 295 -9.37 -20.84 -4.82
CA SER A 295 -9.41 -19.38 -4.97
C SER A 295 -10.83 -18.80 -4.93
N LEU A 296 -11.87 -19.65 -5.08
CA LEU A 296 -13.27 -19.24 -5.18
C LEU A 296 -13.73 -18.25 -4.08
N PRO A 297 -13.46 -18.48 -2.79
CA PRO A 297 -13.90 -17.53 -1.75
C PRO A 297 -13.30 -16.14 -1.98
N GLN A 298 -12.00 -16.09 -2.31
CA GLN A 298 -11.31 -14.84 -2.57
C GLN A 298 -11.86 -14.15 -3.81
N ALA A 299 -12.09 -14.90 -4.90
CA ALA A 299 -12.66 -14.35 -6.13
C ALA A 299 -14.05 -13.72 -5.91
N LEU A 300 -14.92 -14.38 -5.16
CA LEU A 300 -16.25 -13.85 -4.84
C LEU A 300 -16.16 -12.57 -4.00
N PHE A 301 -15.33 -12.56 -2.95
CA PHE A 301 -15.11 -11.33 -2.17
C PHE A 301 -14.54 -10.20 -3.03
N ARG A 302 -13.70 -10.49 -4.01
CA ARG A 302 -13.08 -9.48 -4.87
C ARG A 302 -14.06 -8.79 -5.81
N PHE A 303 -15.17 -9.44 -6.16
CA PHE A 303 -16.29 -8.81 -6.86
C PHE A 303 -17.20 -7.98 -5.93
N THR A 304 -17.05 -8.07 -4.61
CA THR A 304 -17.69 -7.13 -3.67
C THR A 304 -16.93 -5.81 -3.55
N ASP A 305 -15.63 -5.80 -3.87
CA ASP A 305 -14.78 -4.60 -3.87
C ASP A 305 -15.03 -3.71 -5.10
N VAL A 306 -15.37 -4.31 -6.26
CA VAL A 306 -15.60 -3.61 -7.52
C VAL A 306 -16.81 -4.20 -8.25
N ILE A 307 -17.81 -3.36 -8.52
CA ILE A 307 -19.00 -3.72 -9.29
C ILE A 307 -18.73 -3.51 -10.77
N TYR A 308 -18.91 -4.57 -11.55
CA TYR A 308 -18.82 -4.57 -13.01
C TYR A 308 -20.22 -4.71 -13.60
N PRO A 309 -20.82 -3.65 -14.16
CA PRO A 309 -22.16 -3.69 -14.73
C PRO A 309 -22.20 -4.37 -16.13
N ASP A 310 -21.49 -5.48 -16.30
CA ASP A 310 -21.42 -6.25 -17.56
C ASP A 310 -22.05 -7.64 -17.42
N ASP A 311 -22.49 -8.20 -18.55
CA ASP A 311 -23.19 -9.49 -18.59
C ASP A 311 -22.26 -10.67 -18.26
N GLU A 312 -20.95 -10.54 -18.48
CA GLU A 312 -20.00 -11.63 -18.25
C GLU A 312 -19.85 -11.92 -16.75
N VAL A 313 -19.61 -10.89 -15.94
CA VAL A 313 -19.55 -11.03 -14.47
C VAL A 313 -20.89 -11.49 -13.93
N LEU A 314 -22.00 -10.91 -14.39
CA LEU A 314 -23.35 -11.30 -13.95
C LEU A 314 -23.64 -12.78 -14.22
N ASN A 315 -23.37 -13.26 -15.43
CA ASN A 315 -23.59 -14.66 -15.80
C ASN A 315 -22.67 -15.61 -15.03
N ALA A 316 -21.40 -15.22 -14.83
CA ALA A 316 -20.46 -16.00 -14.04
C ALA A 316 -20.92 -16.15 -12.58
N LEU A 317 -21.44 -15.09 -11.95
CA LEU A 317 -21.99 -15.14 -10.60
C LEU A 317 -23.28 -15.95 -10.52
N LYS A 318 -24.19 -15.81 -11.50
CA LYS A 318 -25.46 -16.58 -11.57
C LYS A 318 -25.24 -18.09 -11.68
N ALA A 319 -24.15 -18.52 -12.30
CA ALA A 319 -23.79 -19.94 -12.33
C ALA A 319 -23.58 -20.54 -10.92
N PHE A 320 -23.35 -19.72 -9.90
CA PHE A 320 -23.20 -20.15 -8.51
C PHE A 320 -24.51 -20.17 -7.70
N GLU A 321 -25.63 -19.67 -8.23
CA GLU A 321 -26.96 -19.70 -7.55
C GLU A 321 -27.39 -21.12 -7.17
N HIS A 322 -26.93 -22.12 -7.93
CA HIS A 322 -27.25 -23.54 -7.71
C HIS A 322 -26.11 -24.31 -7.00
N SER A 323 -25.08 -23.60 -6.55
CA SER A 323 -23.88 -24.18 -5.94
C SER A 323 -23.91 -24.09 -4.41
N ASN A 324 -22.77 -24.41 -3.77
CA ASN A 324 -22.59 -24.48 -2.32
C ASN A 324 -23.27 -23.32 -1.55
N GLU A 325 -24.22 -23.63 -0.67
CA GLU A 325 -24.99 -22.67 0.15
C GLU A 325 -24.10 -21.64 0.87
N ARG A 326 -22.86 -22.01 1.21
CA ARG A 326 -21.93 -21.14 1.93
C ARG A 326 -21.63 -19.84 1.20
N TRP A 327 -21.57 -19.85 -0.13
CA TRP A 327 -21.12 -18.70 -0.92
C TRP A 327 -22.24 -17.98 -1.67
N MET A 328 -23.43 -18.59 -1.70
CA MET A 328 -24.59 -18.09 -2.41
C MET A 328 -24.98 -16.66 -1.99
N HIS A 329 -24.91 -16.35 -0.69
CA HIS A 329 -25.26 -15.01 -0.19
C HIS A 329 -24.35 -13.90 -0.72
N ILE A 330 -23.04 -14.15 -0.86
CA ILE A 330 -22.08 -13.16 -1.40
C ILE A 330 -22.34 -12.95 -2.89
N ALA A 331 -22.55 -14.04 -3.64
CA ALA A 331 -22.86 -13.96 -5.06
C ALA A 331 -24.17 -13.19 -5.29
N ASN A 332 -25.23 -13.49 -4.52
CA ASN A 332 -26.52 -12.83 -4.65
C ASN A 332 -26.46 -11.34 -4.31
N ASP A 333 -25.81 -10.95 -3.20
CA ASP A 333 -25.61 -9.53 -2.86
C ASP A 333 -24.84 -8.79 -3.99
N THR A 334 -23.84 -9.44 -4.58
CA THR A 334 -23.10 -8.86 -5.70
C THR A 334 -23.96 -8.74 -6.97
N ILE A 335 -24.77 -9.76 -7.28
CA ILE A 335 -25.71 -9.76 -8.41
C ILE A 335 -26.73 -8.62 -8.26
N GLU A 336 -27.33 -8.46 -7.08
CA GLU A 336 -28.30 -7.39 -6.80
C GLU A 336 -27.67 -6.01 -7.02
N ARG A 337 -26.43 -5.80 -6.57
CA ARG A 337 -25.70 -4.54 -6.80
C ARG A 337 -25.41 -4.28 -8.28
N ILE A 338 -25.03 -5.31 -9.04
CA ILE A 338 -24.80 -5.22 -10.49
C ILE A 338 -26.11 -4.82 -11.20
N GLU A 339 -27.22 -5.49 -10.89
CA GLU A 339 -28.52 -5.21 -11.51
C GLU A 339 -29.03 -3.80 -11.17
N CYS A 340 -28.85 -3.37 -9.91
CA CYS A 340 -29.15 -2.00 -9.48
C CYS A 340 -28.35 -0.96 -10.28
N CYS A 341 -27.03 -1.14 -10.40
CA CYS A 341 -26.18 -0.23 -11.17
C CYS A 341 -26.60 -0.12 -12.64
N ARG A 342 -27.03 -1.22 -13.27
CA ARG A 342 -27.50 -1.22 -14.68
C ARG A 342 -28.79 -0.42 -14.86
N GLN A 343 -29.69 -0.45 -13.89
CA GLN A 343 -30.94 0.32 -13.92
C GLN A 343 -30.65 1.83 -13.84
N ASP A 344 -29.76 2.24 -12.92
CA ASP A 344 -29.39 3.65 -12.75
C ASP A 344 -28.69 4.23 -13.99
N VAL A 345 -27.80 3.46 -14.63
CA VAL A 345 -27.14 3.87 -15.88
C VAL A 345 -28.17 4.07 -16.99
N THR A 346 -29.19 3.21 -17.05
CA THR A 346 -30.27 3.32 -18.05
C THR A 346 -31.03 4.64 -17.85
N LEU A 347 -31.42 4.95 -16.61
CA LEU A 347 -32.13 6.20 -16.26
C LEU A 347 -31.30 7.45 -16.57
N CYS A 348 -30.01 7.46 -16.23
CA CYS A 348 -29.12 8.57 -16.55
C CYS A 348 -28.90 8.78 -18.06
N SER A 349 -28.93 7.70 -18.85
CA SER A 349 -28.77 7.76 -20.30
C SER A 349 -30.00 8.31 -21.02
N GLU A 350 -31.20 8.06 -20.49
CA GLU A 350 -32.47 8.58 -21.01
C GLU A 350 -32.62 10.07 -20.68
N ALA A 351 -32.29 10.47 -19.45
CA ALA A 351 -32.33 11.88 -19.02
C ALA A 351 -31.35 12.81 -19.76
N LYS A 352 -30.30 12.26 -20.40
CA LYS A 352 -29.36 13.02 -21.24
C LYS A 352 -29.79 13.15 -22.71
N ARG A 353 -30.86 12.44 -23.12
CA ARG A 353 -31.38 12.48 -24.50
C ARG A 353 -32.60 13.38 -24.67
N GLU A 354 -33.23 13.78 -23.56
CA GLU A 354 -34.24 14.85 -23.50
C GLU A 354 -33.56 16.22 -23.32
#